data_AF-A0A7C3XMJ6-F1
#
_entry.id   AF-A0A7C3XMJ6-F1
#
_cell.length_a   1.000
_cell.length_b   1.000
_cell.length_c   1.000
_cell.angle_alpha   90.00
_cell.angle_beta   90.00
_cell.angle_gamma   90.00
#
_symmetry.space_group_name_H-M   'P 1'
#
loop_
_entity.id
_entity.type
_entity.pdbx_description
1 polymer ?
#
loop_
_entity_poly.entity_id
_entity_poly.type
_entity_poly.pdbx_seq_one_letter_code
_entity_poly.pdbx_strand_id
1 'polypeptide(L)' 'MAKRNSVKATTPVRNTPIPKVPATPVPAPKKEITHEMIARRAYEIYLSGKGGSDLDNWLQAERELKAGL' A
#
# COMPACT_ATOMS: atom_id res chain seq x y z
N MET A 1 -55.00 19.33 14.02
CA MET A 1 -53.64 18.99 13.56
C MET A 1 -52.63 20.00 14.11
N ALA A 2 -51.59 19.55 14.82
CA ALA A 2 -50.63 20.40 15.54
C ALA A 2 -49.42 20.83 14.67
N LYS A 3 -49.03 22.11 14.77
CA LYS A 3 -47.77 22.71 14.28
C LYS A 3 -46.58 22.18 15.08
N ARG A 4 -45.43 21.89 14.44
CA ARG A 4 -44.11 21.89 15.10
C ARG A 4 -43.00 22.42 14.19
N ASN A 5 -42.07 23.07 14.88
CA ASN A 5 -41.13 24.09 14.46
C ASN A 5 -39.76 23.51 14.07
N SER A 6 -39.02 24.28 13.26
CA SER A 6 -37.61 24.09 12.88
C SER A 6 -36.65 24.07 14.07
N VAL A 7 -35.61 23.23 14.04
CA VAL A 7 -34.36 23.44 14.80
C VAL A 7 -33.16 22.99 13.95
N LYS A 8 -32.26 23.93 13.64
CA LYS A 8 -30.94 23.68 13.05
C LYS A 8 -30.04 23.05 14.12
N ALA A 9 -29.50 21.87 13.86
CA ALA A 9 -28.54 21.23 14.75
C ALA A 9 -27.12 21.76 14.48
N THR A 10 -26.70 22.76 15.24
CA THR A 10 -25.30 23.17 15.33
C THR A 10 -24.61 22.25 16.33
N THR A 11 -23.76 21.34 15.85
CA THR A 11 -22.96 20.47 16.71
C THR A 11 -21.78 21.26 17.31
N PRO A 12 -21.61 21.25 18.65
CA PRO A 12 -20.45 21.88 19.27
C PRO A 12 -19.20 21.02 19.04
N VAL A 13 -18.17 21.60 18.42
CA VAL A 13 -16.85 20.99 18.29
C VAL A 13 -16.20 20.96 19.67
N ARG A 14 -16.10 19.77 20.28
CA ARG A 14 -15.47 19.57 21.58
C ARG A 14 -13.96 19.44 21.40
N ASN A 15 -13.23 20.56 21.52
CA ASN A 15 -11.77 20.52 21.65
C ASN A 15 -11.38 19.92 23.01
N THR A 16 -11.01 18.65 23.02
CA THR A 16 -10.36 17.99 24.16
C THR A 16 -8.92 17.71 23.77
N PRO A 17 -7.91 18.06 24.60
CA PRO A 17 -6.51 17.75 24.29
C PRO A 17 -6.33 16.23 24.25
N ILE A 18 -5.91 15.72 23.09
CA ILE A 18 -5.63 14.31 22.87
C ILE A 18 -4.41 13.92 23.72
N PRO A 19 -4.50 12.92 24.61
CA PRO A 19 -3.34 12.42 25.33
C PRO A 19 -2.32 11.87 24.32
N LYS A 20 -1.07 12.33 24.40
CA LYS A 20 0.03 11.86 23.55
C LYS A 20 0.37 10.43 23.95
N VAL A 21 -0.27 9.46 23.27
CA VAL A 21 0.08 8.05 23.39
C VAL A 21 1.53 7.84 22.93
N PRO A 22 2.35 7.07 23.69
CA PRO A 22 3.70 6.74 23.27
C PRO A 22 3.64 6.00 21.93
N ALA A 23 4.49 6.41 21.00
CA ALA A 23 4.54 5.88 19.65
C ALA A 23 4.64 4.34 19.70
N THR A 24 3.61 3.68 19.19
CA THR A 24 3.70 2.27 18.83
C THR A 24 4.88 2.09 17.88
N PRO A 25 5.70 1.03 18.03
CA PRO A 25 6.75 0.74 17.06
C PRO A 25 6.07 0.53 15.72
N VAL A 26 6.36 1.43 14.78
CA VAL A 26 5.87 1.33 13.41
C VAL A 26 6.40 0.00 12.88
N PRO A 27 5.53 -0.95 12.49
CA PRO A 27 6.00 -2.20 11.91
C PRO A 27 6.88 -1.85 10.71
N ALA A 28 8.07 -2.46 10.64
CA ALA A 28 9.00 -2.26 9.53
C ALA A 28 8.21 -2.39 8.21
N PRO A 29 8.43 -1.47 7.24
CA PRO A 29 7.71 -1.53 5.99
C PRO A 29 7.93 -2.92 5.40
N LYS A 30 6.83 -3.65 5.19
CA LYS A 30 6.87 -4.90 4.45
C LYS A 30 7.54 -4.57 3.13
N LYS A 31 8.56 -5.32 2.72
CA LYS A 31 9.21 -5.10 1.41
C LYS A 31 8.15 -5.33 0.34
N GLU A 32 7.47 -4.28 -0.08
CA GLU A 32 6.49 -4.36 -1.14
C GLU A 32 7.27 -4.50 -2.46
N ILE A 33 7.00 -5.58 -3.19
CA ILE A 33 7.56 -5.75 -4.52
C ILE A 33 6.83 -4.78 -5.43
N THR A 34 7.56 -3.81 -5.96
CA THR A 34 7.00 -2.85 -6.92
C THR A 34 7.14 -3.37 -8.34
N HIS A 35 6.29 -2.87 -9.24
CA HIS A 35 6.34 -3.23 -10.66
C HIS A 35 7.70 -2.87 -11.29
N GLU A 36 8.33 -1.77 -10.86
CA GLU A 36 9.66 -1.37 -11.35
C GLU A 36 10.74 -2.39 -10.98
N MET A 37 10.66 -2.99 -9.78
CA MET A 37 11.57 -4.05 -9.37
C MET A 37 11.41 -5.29 -10.24
N ILE A 38 10.17 -5.68 -10.53
CA ILE A 38 9.87 -6.81 -11.42
C ILE A 38 10.37 -6.52 -12.83
N ALA A 39 10.11 -5.32 -13.37
CA ALA A 39 10.55 -4.92 -14.70
C ALA A 39 12.08 -4.96 -14.84
N ARG A 40 12.81 -4.41 -13.87
CA ARG A 40 14.27 -4.45 -13.85
C ARG A 40 14.79 -5.88 -13.82
N ARG A 41 14.20 -6.73 -12.96
CA ARG A 41 14.61 -8.13 -12.84
C ARG A 41 14.27 -8.94 -14.10
N ALA A 42 13.13 -8.69 -14.72
CA ALA A 42 12.73 -9.32 -15.98
C ALA A 42 13.68 -8.95 -17.12
N TYR A 43 14.13 -7.69 -17.17
CA TYR A 43 15.14 -7.24 -18.13
C TYR A 43 16.50 -7.92 -17.90
N GLU A 44 16.93 -8.11 -16.65
CA GLU A 44 18.14 -8.88 -16.33
C GLU A 44 18.04 -10.34 -16.81
N ILE A 45 16.87 -10.97 -16.62
CA ILE A 45 16.60 -12.34 -17.11
C ILE A 45 16.65 -12.39 -18.63
N TYR A 46 16.02 -11.42 -19.30
CA TYR A 46 16.09 -11.30 -20.76
C TYR A 46 17.54 -11.18 -21.26
N LEU A 47 18.34 -10.30 -20.65
CA LEU A 47 19.76 -10.11 -21.00
C LEU A 47 20.62 -11.36 -20.77
N SER A 48 20.24 -12.22 -19.83
CA SER A 48 20.98 -13.47 -19.55
C SER A 48 20.92 -14.48 -20.69
N GLY A 49 20.01 -14.31 -21.66
CA GLY A 49 19.80 -15.24 -22.78
C GLY A 49 19.23 -16.60 -22.38
N LYS A 50 18.89 -16.78 -21.09
CA LYS A 50 18.26 -17.98 -20.54
C LYS A 50 16.75 -17.83 -20.33
N GLY A 51 16.23 -16.65 -20.65
CA GLY A 51 14.82 -16.30 -20.52
C GLY A 51 13.95 -16.85 -21.66
N GLY A 52 12.65 -16.77 -21.45
CA GLY A 52 11.62 -17.02 -22.46
C GLY A 52 11.15 -15.73 -23.12
N SER A 53 9.86 -15.68 -23.45
CA SER A 53 9.22 -14.44 -23.89
C SER A 53 9.24 -13.38 -22.79
N ASP A 54 8.95 -12.12 -23.15
CA ASP A 54 8.90 -11.01 -22.20
C ASP A 54 7.96 -11.29 -21.01
N LEU A 55 6.82 -11.95 -21.27
CA LEU A 55 5.88 -12.36 -20.24
C LEU A 55 6.45 -13.45 -19.32
N ASP A 56 7.17 -14.42 -19.88
CA ASP A 56 7.80 -15.47 -19.08
C ASP A 56 8.86 -14.88 -18.15
N ASN A 57 9.67 -13.94 -18.67
CA ASN A 57 10.70 -13.24 -17.91
C ASN A 57 10.08 -12.38 -16.79
N TRP A 58 8.93 -11.74 -17.06
CA TRP A 58 8.17 -10.99 -16.07
C TRP A 58 7.65 -11.88 -14.93
N LEU A 59 6.99 -12.99 -15.27
CA LEU A 59 6.44 -13.93 -14.27
C LEU A 59 7.55 -14.59 -13.45
N GLN A 60 8.69 -14.90 -14.07
CA GLN A 60 9.85 -15.43 -13.37
C GLN A 60 10.44 -14.39 -12.40
N ALA A 61 10.62 -13.15 -12.86
CA ALA A 61 11.10 -12.05 -12.02
C ALA A 61 10.21 -11.81 -10.79
N GLU A 62 8.88 -11.81 -10.97
CA GLU A 62 7.94 -11.67 -9.87
C GLU A 62 8.11 -12.79 -8.84
N ARG A 63 8.23 -14.05 -9.29
CA ARG A 63 8.44 -15.21 -8.41
C ARG A 63 9.76 -15.12 -7.64
N GLU A 64 10.85 -14.74 -8.31
CA GLU A 64 12.17 -14.60 -7.68
C GLU A 64 12.17 -13.51 -6.59
N LEU A 65 11.56 -12.35 -6.89
CA LEU A 65 11.45 -11.26 -5.91
C LEU A 65 10.58 -11.66 -4.72
N LYS A 66 9.51 -12.44 -4.95
CA LYS A 66 8.61 -12.92 -3.90
C LYS A 66 9.24 -14.01 -3.04
N ALA A 67 10.13 -14.81 -3.59
CA ALA A 67 10.87 -15.83 -2.84
C ALA A 67 11.98 -15.24 -1.95
N GLY A 68 12.51 -14.07 -2.28
CA GLY A 68 13.55 -13.38 -1.50
C GLY A 68 13.01 -12.40 -0.44
N LEU A 69 11.70 -12.39 -0.23
CA LEU A 69 10.97 -11.56 0.72
C LEU A 69 10.87 -12.27 2.08
#